data_AF-A0A6N7VKP3-F1
#
_entry.id   AF-A0A6N7VKP3-F1
#
_cell.length_a   1.000
_cell.length_b   1.000
_cell.length_c   1.000
_cell.angle_alpha   90.00
_cell.angle_beta   90.00
_cell.angle_gamma   90.00
#
_symmetry.space_group_name_H-M   'P 1'
#
loop_
_entity.id
_entity.type
_entity.pdbx_description
1 polymer ?
#
loop_
_entity_poly.entity_id
_entity_poly.type
_entity_poly.pdbx_seq_one_letter_code
_entity_poly.pdbx_strand_id
1 'polypeptide(L)'
;MITGELKNKVDRLWQMFWTGGITNPLDVIEQITYLMFIRELDVVDNEKSSSSLMLGIPYNSIFDETHQLCRWSQFKNYPAEEMYKIVQEQVFPFIKGLHGDEESAYSKYMADAIFKIPTPQLLEQIVTAMDEIDWKDSDIRGDLYEYLLSKIATAGTNGQFRTPRHIIRMMVDLVTPNPEDVICEQRCLGLIQYWGRCA
;
A
#
# COMPACT_ATOMS: atom_id res chain seq x y z
N MET A 1 -1.39 -17.32 -2.19
CA MET A 1 -0.69 -17.79 -3.41
C MET A 1 -1.36 -17.04 -4.53
N ILE A 2 -0.65 -16.15 -5.23
CA ILE A 2 -1.28 -15.20 -6.17
C ILE A 2 -2.13 -15.98 -7.19
N THR A 3 -3.43 -15.66 -7.22
CA THR A 3 -4.37 -16.22 -8.19
C THR A 3 -4.02 -15.74 -9.61
N GLY A 4 -4.33 -16.54 -10.63
CA GLY A 4 -4.07 -16.14 -12.03
C GLY A 4 -4.74 -14.82 -12.40
N GLU A 5 -5.91 -14.54 -11.83
CA GLU A 5 -6.63 -13.28 -12.03
C GLU A 5 -5.89 -12.07 -11.45
N LEU A 6 -5.35 -12.19 -10.22
CA LEU A 6 -4.58 -11.11 -9.60
C LEU A 6 -3.31 -10.82 -10.41
N LYS A 7 -2.59 -11.85 -10.88
CA LYS A 7 -1.41 -11.65 -11.77
C LYS A 7 -1.76 -10.83 -12.99
N ASN A 8 -2.86 -11.17 -13.67
CA ASN A 8 -3.28 -10.48 -14.88
C ASN A 8 -3.60 -8.99 -14.62
N LYS A 9 -4.25 -8.68 -13.48
CA LYS A 9 -4.54 -7.28 -13.08
C LYS A 9 -3.25 -6.50 -12.81
N VAL A 10 -2.27 -7.13 -12.16
CA VAL A 10 -0.98 -6.48 -11.89
C VAL A 10 -0.14 -6.31 -13.15
N ASP A 11 -0.15 -7.31 -14.03
CA ASP A 11 0.52 -7.20 -15.33
C ASP A 11 -0.11 -6.07 -16.17
N ARG A 12 -1.45 -5.90 -16.11
CA ARG A 12 -2.14 -4.77 -16.74
C ARG A 12 -1.68 -3.43 -16.17
N LEU A 13 -1.60 -3.29 -14.84
CA LEU A 13 -1.06 -2.09 -14.19
C LEU A 13 0.37 -1.81 -14.67
N TRP A 14 1.24 -2.82 -14.65
CA TRP A 14 2.62 -2.70 -15.13
C TRP A 14 2.70 -2.18 -16.57
N GLN A 15 1.88 -2.75 -17.47
CA GLN A 15 1.85 -2.34 -18.87
C GLN A 15 1.34 -0.90 -19.07
N MET A 16 0.38 -0.45 -18.24
CA MET A 16 -0.07 0.95 -18.25
C MET A 16 1.07 1.91 -17.92
N PHE A 17 1.83 1.64 -16.84
CA PHE A 17 2.98 2.45 -16.47
C PHE A 17 4.06 2.47 -17.57
N TRP A 18 4.35 1.32 -18.17
CA TRP A 18 5.33 1.21 -19.25
C TRP A 18 4.92 1.99 -20.50
N THR A 19 3.66 1.84 -20.93
CA THR A 19 3.10 2.56 -22.09
C THR A 19 2.97 4.05 -21.81
N GLY A 20 2.76 4.42 -20.55
CA GLY A 20 2.71 5.78 -20.05
C GLY A 20 4.07 6.49 -19.99
N GLY A 21 5.17 5.81 -20.30
CA GLY A 21 6.51 6.41 -20.35
C GLY A 21 7.34 6.25 -19.07
N ILE A 22 6.85 5.51 -18.07
CA ILE A 22 7.62 5.16 -16.88
C ILE A 22 8.33 3.83 -17.14
N THR A 23 9.61 3.94 -17.53
CA THR A 23 10.42 2.80 -17.96
C THR A 23 11.22 2.15 -16.82
N ASN A 24 11.43 2.86 -15.71
CA ASN A 24 12.15 2.33 -14.57
C ASN A 24 11.22 1.46 -13.69
N PRO A 25 11.49 0.15 -13.54
CA PRO A 25 10.69 -0.75 -12.71
C PRO A 25 10.53 -0.28 -11.26
N LEU A 26 11.56 0.35 -10.68
CA LEU A 26 11.49 0.84 -9.31
C LEU A 26 10.48 1.99 -9.17
N ASP A 27 10.47 2.90 -10.13
CA ASP A 27 9.53 4.03 -10.15
C ASP A 27 8.08 3.52 -10.24
N VAL A 28 7.83 2.46 -11.04
CA VAL A 28 6.51 1.82 -11.13
C VAL A 28 6.06 1.28 -9.78
N ILE A 29 6.93 0.56 -9.07
CA ILE A 29 6.59 0.03 -7.74
C ILE A 29 6.35 1.15 -6.75
N GLU A 30 7.18 2.19 -6.73
CA GLU A 30 7.00 3.34 -5.86
C GLU A 30 5.62 3.98 -6.06
N GLN A 31 5.25 4.30 -7.31
CA GLN A 31 3.96 4.95 -7.60
C GLN A 31 2.77 4.05 -7.24
N ILE A 32 2.84 2.74 -7.51
CA ILE A 32 1.79 1.80 -7.09
C ILE A 32 1.70 1.76 -5.57
N THR A 33 2.83 1.75 -4.87
CA THR A 33 2.87 1.70 -3.40
C THR A 33 2.24 2.94 -2.78
N TYR A 34 2.50 4.14 -3.31
CA TYR A 34 1.88 5.38 -2.82
C TYR A 34 0.35 5.37 -2.99
N LEU A 35 -0.13 4.93 -4.17
CA LEU A 35 -1.57 4.84 -4.43
C LEU A 35 -2.26 3.77 -3.58
N MET A 36 -1.58 2.64 -3.35
CA MET A 36 -2.07 1.61 -2.43
C MET A 36 -2.19 2.13 -1.01
N PHE A 37 -1.19 2.91 -0.56
CA PHE A 37 -1.16 3.44 0.79
C PHE A 37 -2.33 4.38 1.07
N ILE A 38 -2.60 5.36 0.20
CA ILE A 38 -3.72 6.29 0.41
C ILE A 38 -5.08 5.58 0.39
N ARG A 39 -5.20 4.54 -0.45
CA ARG A 39 -6.38 3.68 -0.47
C ARG A 39 -6.55 2.94 0.86
N GLU A 40 -5.47 2.36 1.38
CA GLU A 40 -5.48 1.63 2.65
C GLU A 40 -5.78 2.56 3.83
N LEU A 41 -5.24 3.78 3.83
CA LEU A 41 -5.60 4.80 4.82
C LEU A 41 -7.10 5.10 4.83
N ASP A 42 -7.73 5.29 3.66
CA ASP A 42 -9.17 5.54 3.58
C ASP A 42 -9.97 4.33 4.08
N VAL A 43 -9.59 3.10 3.72
CA VAL A 43 -10.27 1.88 4.22
C VAL A 43 -10.17 1.76 5.74
N VAL A 44 -8.95 1.88 6.29
CA VAL A 44 -8.71 1.77 7.74
C VAL A 44 -9.43 2.87 8.51
N ASP A 45 -9.45 4.09 7.99
CA ASP A 45 -10.16 5.20 8.61
C ASP A 45 -11.68 4.95 8.65
N ASN A 46 -12.26 4.45 7.55
CA ASN A 46 -13.67 4.10 7.49
C ASN A 46 -14.03 2.93 8.43
N GLU A 47 -13.21 1.90 8.51
CA GLU A 47 -13.40 0.77 9.43
C GLU A 47 -13.34 1.21 10.90
N LYS A 48 -12.37 2.06 11.25
CA LYS A 48 -12.24 2.61 12.61
C LYS A 48 -13.40 3.53 12.96
N SER A 49 -13.81 4.40 12.04
CA SER A 49 -14.98 5.27 12.20
C SER A 49 -16.26 4.46 12.42
N SER A 50 -16.49 3.42 11.61
CA SER A 50 -17.64 2.52 11.78
C SER A 50 -17.61 1.77 13.11
N SER A 51 -16.45 1.25 13.51
CA SER A 51 -16.27 0.53 14.78
C SER A 51 -16.46 1.46 15.99
N SER A 52 -15.98 2.69 15.90
CA SER A 52 -16.16 3.73 16.91
C SER A 52 -17.63 4.10 17.09
N LEU A 53 -18.38 4.26 16.01
CA LEU A 53 -19.83 4.49 16.04
C LEU A 53 -20.58 3.32 16.71
N MET A 54 -20.17 2.08 16.44
CA MET A 54 -20.76 0.90 17.08
C MET A 54 -20.44 0.80 18.57
N LEU A 55 -19.21 1.16 18.98
CA LEU A 55 -18.75 1.07 20.36
C LEU A 55 -19.04 2.33 21.21
N GLY A 56 -19.47 3.43 20.58
CA GLY A 56 -19.70 4.72 21.23
C GLY A 56 -18.42 5.42 21.72
N ILE A 57 -17.26 5.07 21.14
CA ILE A 57 -15.95 5.62 21.53
C ILE A 57 -15.62 6.80 20.60
N PRO A 58 -15.18 7.97 21.07
CA PRO A 58 -14.78 9.05 20.18
C PRO A 58 -13.56 8.65 19.33
N TYR A 59 -13.67 8.79 18.01
CA TYR A 59 -12.58 8.54 17.06
C TYR A 59 -12.28 9.80 16.26
N ASN A 60 -11.00 10.18 16.22
CA ASN A 60 -10.51 11.25 15.37
C ASN A 60 -10.05 10.64 14.05
N SER A 61 -10.72 11.03 12.96
CA SER A 61 -10.37 10.63 11.60
C SER A 61 -8.96 11.06 11.24
N ILE A 62 -8.27 10.22 10.45
CA ILE A 62 -6.95 10.53 9.89
C ILE A 62 -7.06 11.69 8.89
N PHE A 63 -8.19 11.77 8.18
CA PHE A 63 -8.51 12.86 7.28
C PHE A 63 -9.30 13.92 8.05
N ASP A 64 -8.70 15.09 8.29
CA ASP A 64 -9.38 16.24 8.87
C ASP A 64 -10.37 16.88 7.86
N GLU A 65 -11.10 17.93 8.27
CA GLU A 65 -12.08 18.61 7.41
C GLU A 65 -11.47 19.16 6.11
N THR A 66 -10.17 19.50 6.12
CA THR A 66 -9.46 20.06 4.98
C THR A 66 -8.94 18.99 4.01
N HIS A 67 -8.66 17.79 4.51
CA HIS A 67 -8.09 16.68 3.74
C HIS A 67 -9.14 15.66 3.29
N GLN A 68 -10.44 15.96 3.35
CA GLN A 68 -11.49 15.05 2.87
C GLN A 68 -11.34 14.69 1.39
N LEU A 69 -10.83 15.62 0.57
CA LEU A 69 -10.53 15.38 -0.85
C LEU A 69 -9.37 14.37 -1.05
N CYS A 70 -8.54 14.15 -0.03
CA CYS A 70 -7.44 13.20 -0.11
C CYS A 70 -7.91 11.74 0.03
N ARG A 71 -9.17 11.50 0.40
CA ARG A 71 -9.74 10.15 0.51
C ARG A 71 -9.82 9.49 -0.87
N TRP A 72 -9.37 8.24 -0.97
CA TRP A 72 -9.49 7.43 -2.18
C TRP A 72 -10.94 7.36 -2.69
N SER A 73 -11.89 7.20 -1.78
CA SER A 73 -13.33 7.15 -2.06
C SER A 73 -13.88 8.44 -2.67
N GLN A 74 -13.19 9.58 -2.53
CA GLN A 74 -13.60 10.88 -3.07
C GLN A 74 -12.91 11.18 -4.40
N PHE A 75 -11.57 11.28 -4.42
CA PHE A 75 -10.85 11.77 -5.61
C PHE A 75 -11.02 10.85 -6.83
N LYS A 76 -11.28 9.55 -6.62
CA LYS A 76 -11.48 8.60 -7.73
C LYS A 76 -12.71 8.90 -8.59
N ASN A 77 -13.64 9.69 -8.11
CA ASN A 77 -14.86 10.07 -8.83
C ASN A 77 -14.71 11.38 -9.60
N TYR A 78 -13.58 12.06 -9.48
CA TYR A 78 -13.31 13.30 -10.21
C TYR A 78 -12.82 13.00 -11.63
N PRO A 79 -13.08 13.90 -12.60
CA PRO A 79 -12.49 13.82 -13.93
C PRO A 79 -10.96 13.76 -13.87
N ALA A 80 -10.35 13.09 -14.85
CA ALA A 80 -8.89 12.86 -14.89
C ALA A 80 -8.04 14.09 -14.55
N GLU A 81 -8.33 15.26 -15.13
CA GLU A 81 -7.56 16.49 -14.88
C GLU A 81 -7.68 17.02 -13.44
N GLU A 82 -8.88 16.98 -12.88
CA GLU A 82 -9.12 17.42 -11.51
C GLU A 82 -8.52 16.44 -10.50
N MET A 83 -8.71 15.14 -10.75
CA MET A 83 -8.11 14.08 -9.95
C MET A 83 -6.58 14.19 -9.95
N TYR A 84 -5.96 14.48 -11.09
CA TYR A 84 -4.51 14.66 -11.19
C TYR A 84 -4.01 15.81 -10.33
N LYS A 85 -4.69 16.96 -10.36
CA LYS A 85 -4.37 18.10 -9.48
C LYS A 85 -4.56 17.76 -8.01
N ILE A 86 -5.66 17.11 -7.64
CA ILE A 86 -5.92 16.69 -6.25
C ILE A 86 -4.82 15.74 -5.77
N VAL A 87 -4.45 14.74 -6.58
CA VAL A 87 -3.43 13.77 -6.21
C VAL A 87 -2.07 14.44 -6.06
N GLN A 88 -1.67 15.25 -7.04
CA GLN A 88 -0.36 15.90 -7.03
C GLN A 88 -0.22 16.98 -5.94
N GLU A 89 -1.22 17.85 -5.78
CA GLU A 89 -1.13 19.06 -4.95
C GLU A 89 -1.66 18.87 -3.52
N GLN A 90 -2.52 17.86 -3.28
CA GLN A 90 -3.11 17.64 -1.96
C GLN A 90 -2.72 16.26 -1.40
N VAL A 91 -3.00 15.17 -2.12
CA VAL A 91 -2.78 13.81 -1.62
C VAL A 91 -1.30 13.53 -1.34
N PHE A 92 -0.41 13.86 -2.28
CA PHE A 92 1.02 13.61 -2.08
C PHE A 92 1.61 14.41 -0.91
N PRO A 93 1.36 15.73 -0.79
CA PRO A 93 1.75 16.49 0.39
C PRO A 93 1.14 15.96 1.69
N PHE A 94 -0.11 15.50 1.67
CA PHE A 94 -0.77 14.90 2.82
C PHE A 94 -0.11 13.59 3.27
N ILE A 95 0.17 12.67 2.33
CA ILE A 95 0.87 11.41 2.62
C ILE A 95 2.27 11.68 3.20
N LYS A 96 2.96 12.70 2.69
CA LYS A 96 4.23 13.15 3.24
C LYS A 96 4.07 13.72 4.65
N GLY A 97 3.06 14.56 4.89
CA GLY A 97 2.82 15.21 6.17
C GLY A 97 2.27 14.29 7.27
N LEU A 98 1.93 13.04 6.95
CA LEU A 98 1.42 12.01 7.85
C LEU A 98 2.54 11.45 8.77
N HIS A 99 3.21 12.34 9.49
CA HIS A 99 4.26 12.03 10.46
C HIS A 99 3.68 12.16 11.88
N GLY A 100 3.26 11.05 12.46
CA GLY A 100 2.92 10.99 13.90
C GLY A 100 4.15 10.92 14.80
N ASP A 101 5.28 10.44 14.27
CA ASP A 101 6.59 10.37 14.94
C ASP A 101 7.71 10.38 13.89
N GLU A 102 8.66 11.31 14.04
CA GLU A 102 9.78 11.58 13.10
C GLU A 102 10.73 10.37 12.90
N GLU A 103 10.60 9.29 13.68
CA GLU A 103 11.47 8.11 13.61
C GLU A 103 10.89 6.88 12.91
N SER A 104 9.62 6.89 12.49
CA SER A 104 9.05 5.71 11.80
C SER A 104 9.75 5.43 10.47
N ALA A 105 10.07 4.16 10.19
CA ALA A 105 10.71 3.74 8.93
C ALA A 105 9.97 4.27 7.70
N TYR A 106 8.63 4.32 7.78
CA TYR A 106 7.75 4.89 6.77
C TYR A 106 8.06 6.37 6.46
N SER A 107 8.27 7.19 7.49
CA SER A 107 8.52 8.63 7.34
C SER A 107 9.81 8.91 6.57
N LYS A 108 10.85 8.10 6.79
CA LYS A 108 12.12 8.20 6.06
C LYS A 108 11.98 7.87 4.57
N TYR A 109 11.18 6.86 4.23
CA TYR A 109 10.94 6.51 2.82
C TYR A 109 10.03 7.51 2.09
N MET A 110 9.08 8.13 2.80
CA MET A 110 8.12 9.06 2.18
C MET A 110 8.62 10.50 2.03
N ALA A 111 9.60 10.94 2.82
CA ALA A 111 10.13 12.30 2.75
C ALA A 111 10.57 12.68 1.32
N ASP A 112 11.27 11.76 0.66
CA ASP A 112 11.80 11.93 -0.70
C ASP A 112 10.83 11.44 -1.79
N ALA A 113 9.58 11.08 -1.46
CA ALA A 113 8.62 10.59 -2.44
C ALA A 113 8.33 11.65 -3.52
N ILE A 114 8.42 11.27 -4.78
CA ILE A 114 8.09 12.16 -5.91
C ILE A 114 6.96 11.53 -6.70
N PHE A 115 5.95 12.33 -7.01
CA PHE A 115 4.90 11.94 -7.95
C PHE A 115 5.46 11.94 -9.37
N LYS A 116 5.49 10.77 -10.00
CA LYS A 116 6.15 10.56 -11.31
C LYS A 116 5.17 10.22 -12.44
N ILE A 117 3.86 10.15 -12.16
CA ILE A 117 2.86 9.85 -13.19
C ILE A 117 2.73 11.05 -14.14
N PRO A 118 3.04 10.91 -15.44
CA PRO A 118 3.18 12.07 -16.34
C PRO A 118 1.88 12.68 -16.83
N THR A 119 0.77 11.92 -16.90
CA THR A 119 -0.48 12.40 -17.50
C THR A 119 -1.71 12.10 -16.64
N PRO A 120 -2.73 12.98 -16.69
CA PRO A 120 -4.02 12.76 -16.02
C PRO A 120 -4.73 11.47 -16.46
N GLN A 121 -4.69 11.17 -17.76
CA GLN A 121 -5.36 9.99 -18.33
C GLN A 121 -4.73 8.69 -17.84
N LEU A 122 -3.39 8.68 -17.68
CA LEU A 122 -2.70 7.52 -17.13
C LEU A 122 -3.09 7.31 -15.66
N LEU A 123 -3.16 8.38 -14.86
CA LEU A 123 -3.61 8.29 -13.47
C LEU A 123 -5.03 7.71 -13.38
N GLU A 124 -5.97 8.17 -14.21
CA GLU A 124 -7.35 7.66 -14.26
C GLU A 124 -7.38 6.16 -14.58
N GLN A 125 -6.61 5.72 -15.58
CA GLN A 125 -6.50 4.31 -15.93
C GLN A 125 -5.95 3.46 -14.77
N ILE A 126 -4.92 3.95 -14.08
CA ILE A 126 -4.31 3.27 -12.93
C ILE A 126 -5.32 3.16 -11.79
N VAL A 127 -5.94 4.28 -11.40
CA VAL A 127 -6.92 4.32 -10.30
C VAL A 127 -8.09 3.38 -10.59
N THR A 128 -8.60 3.38 -11.82
CA THR A 128 -9.66 2.46 -12.26
C THR A 128 -9.23 1.00 -12.15
N ALA A 129 -8.04 0.67 -12.68
CA ALA A 129 -7.51 -0.70 -12.62
C ALA A 129 -7.23 -1.17 -11.18
N MET A 130 -6.86 -0.27 -10.27
CA MET A 130 -6.69 -0.57 -8.85
C MET A 130 -8.03 -0.80 -8.14
N ASP A 131 -9.10 -0.12 -8.54
CA ASP A 131 -10.45 -0.32 -7.97
C ASP A 131 -11.08 -1.66 -8.41
N GLU A 132 -10.65 -2.22 -9.56
CA GLU A 132 -11.06 -3.56 -10.04
C GLU A 132 -10.47 -4.73 -9.22
N ILE A 133 -9.42 -4.49 -8.40
CA ILE A 133 -8.80 -5.52 -7.57
C ILE A 133 -9.70 -5.76 -6.33
N ASP A 134 -9.92 -7.02 -5.95
CA ASP A 134 -10.59 -7.32 -4.68
C ASP A 134 -9.55 -7.28 -3.56
N TRP A 135 -9.72 -6.37 -2.61
CA TRP A 135 -8.75 -6.09 -1.55
C TRP A 135 -9.18 -6.62 -0.18
N LYS A 136 -10.27 -7.39 -0.11
CA LYS A 136 -10.82 -7.92 1.15
C LYS A 136 -9.89 -8.88 1.87
N ASP A 137 -9.03 -9.57 1.14
CA ASP A 137 -8.07 -10.52 1.71
C ASP A 137 -6.74 -9.82 2.00
N SER A 138 -6.29 -9.89 3.25
CA SER A 138 -4.98 -9.36 3.67
C SER A 138 -3.81 -10.00 2.94
N ASP A 139 -3.95 -11.25 2.51
CA ASP A 139 -2.90 -11.97 1.80
C ASP A 139 -2.65 -11.37 0.40
N ILE A 140 -3.66 -10.73 -0.23
CA ILE A 140 -3.54 -10.12 -1.56
C ILE A 140 -2.53 -8.97 -1.57
N ARG A 141 -2.42 -8.20 -0.48
CA ARG A 141 -1.45 -7.09 -0.39
C ARG A 141 -0.01 -7.59 -0.44
N GLY A 142 0.29 -8.60 0.37
CA GLY A 142 1.61 -9.24 0.37
C GLY A 142 1.89 -9.92 -0.96
N ASP A 143 0.94 -10.69 -1.48
CA ASP A 143 1.06 -11.39 -2.76
C ASP A 143 1.25 -10.39 -3.94
N LEU A 144 0.63 -9.20 -3.91
CA LEU A 144 0.83 -8.12 -4.88
C LEU A 144 2.24 -7.54 -4.81
N TYR A 145 2.70 -7.13 -3.63
CA TYR A 145 4.02 -6.54 -3.45
C TYR A 145 5.12 -7.53 -3.85
N GLU A 146 4.97 -8.80 -3.46
CA GLU A 146 5.86 -9.90 -3.87
C GLU A 146 5.87 -10.10 -5.38
N TYR A 147 4.71 -10.04 -6.04
CA TYR A 147 4.65 -10.16 -7.49
C TYR A 147 5.38 -9.00 -8.17
N LEU A 148 5.17 -7.78 -7.71
CA LEU A 148 5.88 -6.60 -8.20
C LEU A 148 7.39 -6.74 -8.01
N LEU A 149 7.85 -7.18 -6.84
CA LEU A 149 9.27 -7.47 -6.59
C LEU A 149 9.81 -8.59 -7.50
N SER A 150 9.02 -9.62 -7.79
CA SER A 150 9.43 -10.70 -8.69
C SER A 150 9.68 -10.21 -10.13
N LYS A 151 8.95 -9.18 -10.57
CA LYS A 151 9.17 -8.54 -11.88
C LYS A 151 10.51 -7.78 -11.92
N ILE A 152 10.94 -7.21 -10.79
CA ILE A 152 12.30 -6.67 -10.64
C ILE A 152 13.34 -7.79 -10.59
N ALA A 153 13.07 -8.88 -9.85
CA ALA A 153 14.00 -10.00 -9.68
C ALA A 153 14.25 -10.76 -11.00
N THR A 154 13.33 -10.68 -11.96
CA THR A 154 13.58 -11.21 -13.31
C THR A 154 14.68 -10.40 -14.05
N ALA A 155 14.98 -9.18 -13.58
CA ALA A 155 16.13 -8.36 -13.99
C ALA A 155 17.39 -8.54 -13.10
N GLY A 156 17.37 -9.40 -12.07
CA GLY A 156 18.52 -9.67 -11.21
C GLY A 156 18.24 -10.67 -10.07
N THR A 157 19.12 -11.65 -9.89
CA THR A 157 19.05 -12.84 -9.01
C THR A 157 18.81 -12.56 -7.51
N ASN A 158 17.61 -12.11 -7.12
CA ASN A 158 17.29 -11.74 -5.74
C ASN A 158 16.07 -12.48 -5.16
N GLY A 159 15.70 -13.65 -5.71
CA GLY A 159 14.56 -14.46 -5.25
C GLY A 159 14.72 -15.13 -3.86
N GLN A 160 15.31 -14.45 -2.88
CA GLN A 160 15.59 -14.97 -1.53
C GLN A 160 14.73 -14.33 -0.43
N PHE A 161 13.67 -13.60 -0.82
CA PHE A 161 12.91 -12.74 0.09
C PHE A 161 11.64 -13.37 0.69
N ARG A 162 11.40 -14.67 0.56
CA ARG A 162 10.18 -15.27 1.13
C ARG A 162 10.41 -16.55 1.91
N THR A 163 9.84 -16.56 3.12
CA THR A 163 9.51 -17.79 3.85
C THR A 163 8.05 -18.16 3.53
N PRO A 164 7.75 -19.36 3.00
CA PRO A 164 6.38 -19.79 2.72
C PRO A 164 5.45 -19.64 3.93
N ARG A 165 4.21 -19.16 3.72
CA ARG A 165 3.25 -18.87 4.82
C ARG A 165 2.96 -20.08 5.71
N HIS A 166 2.95 -21.30 5.16
CA HIS A 166 2.77 -22.51 5.98
C HIS A 166 3.97 -22.78 6.90
N ILE A 167 5.20 -22.40 6.49
CA ILE A 167 6.39 -22.47 7.33
C ILE A 167 6.33 -21.40 8.41
N ILE A 168 5.94 -20.17 8.06
CA ILE A 168 5.73 -19.09 9.04
C ILE A 168 4.69 -19.52 10.09
N ARG A 169 3.53 -20.03 9.66
CA ARG A 169 2.47 -20.51 10.56
C ARG A 169 2.98 -21.63 11.46
N MET A 170 3.65 -22.63 10.89
CA MET A 170 4.27 -23.71 11.67
C MET A 170 5.27 -23.16 12.70
N MET A 171 6.11 -22.20 12.34
CA MET A 171 7.06 -21.59 13.27
C MET A 171 6.34 -20.85 14.40
N VAL A 172 5.30 -20.08 14.08
CA VAL A 172 4.47 -19.37 15.08
C VAL A 172 3.74 -20.35 15.99
N ASP A 173 3.18 -21.43 15.43
CA ASP A 173 2.47 -22.47 16.17
C ASP A 173 3.39 -23.25 17.13
N LEU A 174 4.65 -23.45 16.75
CA LEU A 174 5.67 -24.09 17.59
C LEU A 174 6.22 -23.16 18.67
N VAL A 175 6.39 -21.87 18.36
CA VAL A 175 6.92 -20.87 19.29
C VAL A 175 5.86 -20.48 20.31
N THR A 176 4.58 -20.41 19.92
CA THR A 176 3.45 -20.02 20.79
C THR A 176 3.73 -18.73 21.57
N PRO A 177 4.01 -17.60 20.88
CA PRO A 177 4.38 -16.36 21.55
C PRO A 177 3.21 -15.78 22.37
N ASN A 178 3.52 -15.20 23.52
CA ASN A 178 2.59 -14.49 24.39
C ASN A 178 2.58 -12.97 24.09
N PRO A 179 1.52 -12.23 24.46
CA PRO A 179 1.46 -10.78 24.25
C PRO A 179 2.56 -9.96 24.94
N GLU A 180 3.16 -10.50 26.00
CA GLU A 180 4.28 -9.88 26.72
C GLU A 180 5.65 -10.17 26.07
N ASP A 181 5.70 -11.05 25.06
CA ASP A 181 6.94 -11.43 24.39
C ASP A 181 7.35 -10.37 23.35
N VAL A 182 8.65 -10.06 23.31
CA VAL A 182 9.22 -9.16 22.30
C VAL A 182 9.68 -9.99 21.11
N ILE A 183 9.08 -9.75 19.95
CA ILE A 183 9.43 -10.42 18.70
C ILE A 183 10.45 -9.58 17.94
N CYS A 184 11.61 -10.17 17.62
CA CYS A 184 12.65 -9.55 16.81
C CYS A 184 12.86 -10.36 15.53
N GLU A 185 12.78 -9.70 14.35
CA GLU A 185 13.13 -10.30 13.06
C GLU A 185 14.31 -9.53 12.44
N GLN A 186 15.50 -10.14 12.44
CA GLN A 186 16.72 -9.49 11.96
C GLN A 186 16.78 -9.31 10.43
N ARG A 187 15.96 -10.06 9.68
CA ARG A 187 15.78 -9.92 8.23
C ARG A 187 14.29 -9.94 7.93
N CYS A 188 13.64 -8.78 8.01
CA CYS A 188 12.20 -8.62 7.81
C CYS A 188 11.78 -9.13 6.44
N LEU A 189 11.26 -10.36 6.39
CA LEU A 189 10.63 -10.96 5.20
C LEU A 189 9.20 -11.44 5.49
N GLY A 190 8.60 -10.93 6.57
CA GLY A 190 7.15 -11.00 6.79
C GLY A 190 6.69 -11.81 8.00
N LEU A 191 7.52 -12.05 9.02
CA LEU A 191 7.06 -12.61 10.30
C LEU A 191 6.40 -11.53 11.19
N ILE A 192 6.87 -10.28 11.15
CA ILE A 192 6.37 -9.23 12.06
C ILE A 192 4.94 -8.72 11.72
N GLN A 193 4.41 -8.98 10.52
CA GLN A 193 3.08 -8.50 10.12
C GLN A 193 1.91 -8.99 10.98
N TYR A 194 2.10 -9.99 11.85
CA TYR A 194 1.02 -10.55 12.67
C TYR A 194 0.83 -9.86 14.04
N TRP A 195 1.78 -9.06 14.55
CA TRP A 195 1.79 -8.70 15.98
C TRP A 195 1.91 -7.19 16.33
N GLY A 196 1.93 -6.29 15.34
CA GLY A 196 1.63 -4.86 15.57
C GLY A 196 2.60 -4.06 16.45
N ARG A 197 3.74 -4.63 16.88
CA ARG A 197 4.85 -3.86 17.47
C ARG A 197 6.18 -4.33 16.88
N CYS A 198 6.84 -3.45 16.11
CA CYS A 198 8.27 -3.52 15.89
C CYS A 198 8.97 -2.84 17.06
N ALA A 199 10.02 -3.45 17.59
CA ALA A 199 11.13 -2.73 18.21
C ALA A 199 12.20 -2.44 17.14
#